data_AF-X1Q3I4-F1
#
_entry.id   AF-X1Q3I4-F1
#
_cell.length_a   1.000
_cell.length_b   1.000
_cell.length_c   1.000
_cell.angle_alpha   90.00
_cell.angle_beta   90.00
_cell.angle_gamma   90.00
#
_symmetry.space_group_name_H-M   'P 1'
#
loop_
_entity.id
_entity.type
_entity.pdbx_description
1 polymer ?
#
loop_
_entity_poly.entity_id
_entity_poly.type
_entity_poly.pdbx_seq_one_letter_code
_entity_poly.pdbx_strand_id
1 'polypeptide(L)' 'MLNNIKISPSIICADFGCLRDEIKELENEEIDQFHFDINDGNFTPIITIGPIVISSLRKIT' A
#
# COMPACT_ATOMS: atom_id res chain seq x y z
N MET A 1 25.81 11.68 -6.11
CA MET A 1 25.53 10.52 -5.25
C MET A 1 24.63 9.60 -6.04
N LEU A 2 24.93 8.30 -6.13
CA LEU A 2 24.00 7.33 -6.72
C LEU A 2 22.65 7.49 -6.02
N ASN A 3 21.57 7.65 -6.79
CA ASN A 3 20.22 7.72 -6.24
C ASN A 3 20.01 6.52 -5.32
N ASN A 4 19.66 6.78 -4.06
CA ASN A 4 19.27 5.73 -3.11
C ASN A 4 18.12 4.94 -3.76
N ILE A 5 18.28 3.62 -3.91
CA ILE A 5 17.20 2.76 -4.42
C ILE A 5 16.06 2.86 -3.43
N LYS A 6 14.86 3.19 -3.91
CA LYS A 6 13.67 3.25 -3.09
C LYS A 6 12.86 1.97 -3.20
N ILE A 7 12.38 1.48 -2.07
CA ILE A 7 11.53 0.30 -1.97
C ILE A 7 10.12 0.75 -1.58
N SER A 8 9.13 0.35 -2.39
CA SER A 8 7.72 0.67 -2.16
C SER A 8 6.85 -0.57 -2.38
N PRO A 9 6.55 -1.35 -1.32
CA PRO A 9 5.73 -2.55 -1.43
C PRO A 9 4.30 -2.21 -1.89
N SER A 10 3.75 -2.99 -2.82
CA SER A 10 2.35 -2.82 -3.25
C SER A 10 1.38 -3.43 -2.26
N ILE A 11 0.44 -2.61 -1.79
CA ILE A 11 -0.59 -2.99 -0.82
C ILE A 11 -1.58 -4.02 -1.39
N ILE A 12 -1.72 -4.11 -2.71
CA ILE A 12 -2.63 -5.09 -3.32
C ILE A 12 -2.19 -6.54 -3.06
N CYS A 13 -0.91 -6.76 -2.74
CA CYS A 13 -0.35 -8.08 -2.44
C CYS A 13 -0.51 -8.48 -0.97
N ALA A 14 -0.92 -7.56 -0.09
CA ALA A 14 -1.10 -7.84 1.34
C ALA A 14 -2.38 -8.64 1.61
N ASP A 15 -2.44 -9.33 2.75
CA ASP A 15 -3.68 -9.93 3.22
C ASP A 15 -4.64 -8.85 3.75
N PHE A 16 -5.71 -8.58 3.00
CA PHE A 16 -6.72 -7.61 3.37
C PHE A 16 -7.53 -8.01 4.62
N GLY A 17 -7.54 -9.29 5.00
CA GLY A 17 -8.16 -9.78 6.22
C GLY A 17 -7.47 -9.27 7.49
N CYS A 18 -6.17 -8.95 7.41
CA CYS A 18 -5.34 -8.45 8.50
C CYS A 18 -4.48 -7.24 8.10
N LEU A 19 -4.95 -6.42 7.14
CA LEU A 19 -4.16 -5.34 6.53
C LEU A 19 -3.48 -4.37 7.51
N ARG A 20 -4.11 -4.09 8.65
CA ARG A 20 -3.53 -3.24 9.70
C ARG A 20 -2.21 -3.83 10.24
N ASP A 21 -2.19 -5.14 10.45
CA ASP A 21 -1.07 -5.83 11.06
C ASP A 21 0.06 -6.00 10.05
N GLU A 22 -0.26 -6.35 8.79
CA GLU A 22 0.67 -6.36 7.65
C GLU A 22 1.41 -5.02 7.47
N ILE A 23 0.68 -3.90 7.52
CA ILE A 23 1.26 -2.55 7.41
C ILE A 23 2.21 -2.27 8.57
N LYS A 24 1.79 -2.57 9.80
CA LYS A 24 2.59 -2.33 11.00
C LYS A 24 3.85 -3.18 11.05
N GLU A 25 3.81 -4.39 10.53
CA GLU A 25 4.98 -5.24 10.39
C GLU A 25 6.01 -4.56 9.48
N LEU A 26 5.57 -4.11 8.29
CA LEU A 26 6.42 -3.43 7.31
C LEU A 26 6.93 -2.05 7.77
N GLU A 27 6.26 -1.34 8.67
CA GLU A 27 6.78 -0.09 9.24
C GLU A 27 8.06 -0.27 10.07
N ASN A 28 8.33 -1.48 10.55
CA ASN A 28 9.57 -1.79 11.26
C ASN A 28 10.71 -2.19 10.33
N GLU A 29 10.45 -2.28 9.02
CA GLU A 29 11.41 -2.68 8.00
C GLU A 29 11.97 -1.46 7.24
N GLU A 30 13.05 -1.65 6.50
CA GLU A 30 13.67 -0.60 5.67
C GLU A 30 12.90 -0.40 4.35
N ILE A 31 11.71 0.20 4.43
CA ILE A 31 10.91 0.62 3.26
C ILE A 31 10.76 2.14 3.23
N ASP A 32 10.65 2.71 2.02
CA ASP A 32 10.50 4.16 1.86
C ASP A 32 9.03 4.59 1.92
N GLN A 33 8.16 3.82 1.28
CA GLN A 33 6.76 4.17 1.02
C GLN A 33 5.90 2.92 0.86
N PHE A 34 4.58 3.09 0.93
CA PHE A 34 3.63 2.09 0.47
C PHE A 34 3.10 2.47 -0.91
N HIS A 35 3.03 1.50 -1.81
CA HIS A 35 2.52 1.67 -3.17
C HIS A 35 1.03 1.30 -3.24
N PHE A 36 0.22 2.20 -3.79
CA PHE A 36 -1.24 2.05 -3.87
C PHE A 36 -1.69 2.00 -5.33
N ASP A 37 -2.12 0.82 -5.78
CA ASP A 37 -2.72 0.61 -7.09
C ASP A 37 -4.25 0.78 -7.03
N ILE A 38 -4.75 1.95 -7.44
CA ILE A 38 -6.19 2.25 -7.51
C ILE A 38 -6.70 1.95 -8.92
N ASN A 39 -7.67 1.05 -9.02
CA ASN A 39 -8.35 0.73 -10.27
C ASN A 39 -9.86 0.84 -10.09
N ASP A 40 -10.52 1.49 -11.04
CA ASP A 40 -11.94 1.83 -11.03
C ASP A 40 -12.83 0.85 -11.82
N GLY A 41 -12.24 -0.17 -12.45
CA GLY A 41 -12.97 -1.10 -13.33
C GLY A 41 -13.24 -0.57 -14.74
N ASN A 42 -12.96 0.72 -15.01
CA ASN A 42 -13.16 1.35 -16.32
C ASN A 42 -11.85 1.42 -17.12
N PHE A 43 -10.75 1.82 -16.48
CA PHE A 43 -9.45 1.88 -17.15
C PHE A 43 -8.79 0.49 -17.24
N THR A 44 -8.98 -0.34 -16.22
CA THR A 44 -8.60 -1.76 -16.20
C THR A 44 -9.81 -2.60 -15.76
N PRO A 45 -9.92 -3.89 -16.11
CA PRO A 45 -11.10 -4.70 -15.75
C PRO A 45 -11.14 -5.08 -14.26
N ILE A 46 -10.14 -4.69 -13.47
CA ILE A 46 -10.01 -5.02 -12.06
C ILE A 46 -10.46 -3.82 -11.23
N ILE A 47 -11.23 -4.06 -10.17
CA ILE A 47 -11.51 -3.06 -9.13
C ILE A 47 -10.63 -3.40 -7.92
N THR A 48 -9.91 -2.42 -7.38
CA THR A 48 -9.01 -2.63 -6.23
C THR A 48 -9.53 -1.94 -4.97
N ILE A 49 -8.86 -0.89 -4.53
CA ILE A 49 -9.15 -0.12 -3.32
C ILE A 49 -9.43 1.33 -3.67
N GLY A 50 -10.18 2.00 -2.82
CA GLY A 50 -10.51 3.42 -2.96
C GLY A 50 -9.92 4.30 -1.84
N PRO A 51 -10.23 5.61 -1.88
CA PRO A 51 -9.75 6.58 -0.90
C PRO A 51 -10.07 6.24 0.56
N ILE A 52 -11.13 5.47 0.81
CA ILE A 52 -11.53 5.06 2.17
C ILE A 52 -10.47 4.17 2.85
N VAL A 53 -9.80 3.30 2.09
CA VAL A 53 -8.74 2.42 2.61
C VAL A 53 -7.52 3.27 2.96
N ILE A 54 -7.09 4.14 2.05
CA ILE A 54 -5.96 5.07 2.27
C ILE A 54 -6.22 5.96 3.49
N SER A 55 -7.42 6.52 3.61
CA SER A 55 -7.82 7.35 4.75
C SER A 55 -7.83 6.59 6.08
N SER A 56 -8.07 5.28 6.03
CA SER A 56 -8.04 4.43 7.23
C SER A 56 -6.61 4.08 7.62
N LEU A 57 -5.75 3.76 6.64
CA LEU A 57 -4.33 3.47 6.86
C LEU A 57 -3.56 4.69 7.37
N ARG A 58 -3.84 5.88 6.84
CA ARG A 58 -3.22 7.13 7.30
C ARG A 58 -3.48 7.48 8.76
N LYS A 59 -4.44 6.84 9.42
CA LYS A 59 -4.71 7.03 10.86
C LYS A 59 -3.83 6.14 11.75
N ILE A 60 -3.19 5.14 11.18
CA ILE A 60 -2.40 4.13 11.91
C ILE A 60 -0.90 4.17 11.56
N THR A 61 -0.52 4.94 10.54
CA THR A 61 0.86 5.24 10.08
C THR A 61 1.11 6.75 10.15
#